data_AF-A0A9D4SSC6-F1
#
_entry.id   AF-A0A9D4SSC6-F1
#
_cell.length_a   1.000
_cell.length_b   1.000
_cell.length_c   1.000
_cell.angle_alpha   90.00
_cell.angle_beta   90.00
_cell.angle_gamma   90.00
#
_symmetry.space_group_name_H-M   'P 1'
#
loop_
_entity.id
_entity.type
_entity.pdbx_description
1 polymer ?
#
loop_
_entity_poly.entity_id
_entity_poly.type
_entity_poly.pdbx_seq_one_letter_code
_entity_poly.pdbx_strand_id
1 'polypeptide(L)'
;MISGFAIAARTLNQPVYLDRALKCVEFIKKHLYDPKKKTLIRSAYRGEDGSVVQGSQPIDGVLEDYAFLIQALLDVYEASFDVSCLMWAEELQDKQDQLFWDTKDMGYFLSNGKDPTVVLRLKDDQDGAEPSSNSVSLNNLVRLSVLLQRDELRQRAEKLASVYGQRMILVPLALPEMVCGLMRLQAGPQEVVIAGPRDDPGTKELLSCLRRHFLPFVTVILADQDPENPLRKRLENFDGYTCVDGKPAAYVCQDFQCAMPVTTAAKLEALLTAKET
;
A
#
# COMPACT_ATOMS: atom_id res chain seq x y z
N MET A 1 -11.50 -7.70 0.93
CA MET A 1 -11.18 -9.15 0.95
C MET A 1 -9.69 -9.42 0.89
N ILE A 2 -8.99 -8.98 -0.17
CA ILE A 2 -7.55 -9.26 -0.38
C ILE A 2 -6.69 -8.80 0.80
N SER A 3 -6.83 -7.54 1.24
CA SER A 3 -6.17 -7.02 2.45
C SER A 3 -6.40 -7.89 3.68
N GLY A 4 -7.65 -8.35 3.89
CA GLY A 4 -7.99 -9.22 5.01
C GLY A 4 -7.21 -10.54 4.98
N PHE A 5 -7.08 -11.16 3.81
CA PHE A 5 -6.25 -12.36 3.65
C PHE A 5 -4.75 -12.08 3.81
N ALA A 6 -4.24 -10.96 3.28
CA ALA A 6 -2.84 -10.57 3.44
C ALA A 6 -2.47 -10.32 4.91
N ILE A 7 -3.32 -9.58 5.64
CA ILE A 7 -3.17 -9.33 7.08
C ILE A 7 -3.27 -10.66 7.84
N ALA A 8 -4.26 -11.51 7.56
CA ALA A 8 -4.39 -12.81 8.21
C ALA A 8 -3.16 -13.71 7.97
N ALA A 9 -2.62 -13.72 6.76
CA ALA A 9 -1.40 -14.45 6.44
C ALA A 9 -0.21 -13.98 7.30
N ARG A 10 -0.05 -12.67 7.44
CA ARG A 10 1.02 -12.04 8.21
C ARG A 10 0.88 -12.28 9.71
N THR A 11 -0.33 -12.15 10.26
CA THR A 11 -0.60 -12.23 11.69
C THR A 11 -0.70 -13.68 12.19
N LEU A 12 -1.34 -14.56 11.43
CA LEU A 12 -1.56 -15.96 11.82
C LEU A 12 -0.46 -16.90 11.33
N ASN A 13 0.47 -16.40 10.52
CA ASN A 13 1.55 -17.17 9.89
C ASN A 13 1.04 -18.42 9.13
N GLN A 14 -0.09 -18.28 8.42
CA GLN A 14 -0.68 -19.36 7.63
C GLN A 14 -0.59 -19.06 6.12
N PRO A 15 0.25 -19.79 5.36
CA PRO A 15 0.48 -19.54 3.93
C PRO A 15 -0.78 -19.60 3.06
N VAL A 16 -1.79 -20.38 3.49
CA VAL A 16 -3.05 -20.53 2.75
C VAL A 16 -3.80 -19.21 2.56
N TYR A 17 -3.69 -18.26 3.50
CA TYR A 17 -4.31 -16.95 3.33
C TYR A 17 -3.58 -16.11 2.29
N LEU A 18 -2.24 -16.18 2.25
CA LEU A 18 -1.47 -15.46 1.24
C LEU A 18 -1.76 -16.00 -0.17
N ASP A 19 -1.83 -17.33 -0.34
CA ASP A 19 -2.22 -17.97 -1.59
C ASP A 19 -3.60 -17.48 -2.08
N ARG A 20 -4.59 -17.38 -1.18
CA ARG A 20 -5.91 -16.82 -1.53
C ARG A 20 -5.83 -15.36 -1.95
N ALA A 21 -5.06 -14.53 -1.25
CA ALA A 21 -4.87 -13.13 -1.61
C ALA A 21 -4.26 -12.98 -3.02
N LEU A 22 -3.20 -13.74 -3.30
CA LEU A 22 -2.52 -13.74 -4.60
C LEU A 22 -3.44 -14.20 -5.73
N LYS A 23 -4.23 -15.27 -5.53
CA LYS A 23 -5.23 -15.72 -6.52
C LYS A 23 -6.27 -14.64 -6.85
N CYS A 24 -6.71 -13.88 -5.85
CA CYS A 24 -7.62 -12.75 -6.07
C CYS A 24 -6.93 -11.62 -6.87
N VAL A 25 -5.68 -11.29 -6.54
CA VAL A 25 -4.87 -10.31 -7.29
C VAL A 25 -4.70 -10.73 -8.74
N GLU A 26 -4.34 -11.99 -8.99
CA GLU A 26 -4.20 -12.56 -10.33
C GLU A 26 -5.52 -12.53 -11.11
N PHE A 27 -6.65 -12.83 -10.45
CA PHE A 27 -7.96 -12.75 -11.07
C PHE A 27 -8.26 -11.33 -11.57
N ILE A 28 -8.05 -10.32 -10.71
CA ILE A 28 -8.25 -8.91 -11.08
C ILE A 28 -7.31 -8.54 -12.23
N LYS A 29 -6.02 -8.88 -12.13
CA LYS A 29 -5.02 -8.57 -13.16
C LYS A 29 -5.35 -9.18 -14.52
N LYS A 30 -5.94 -10.38 -14.52
CA LYS A 30 -6.27 -11.13 -15.72
C LYS A 30 -7.59 -10.68 -16.36
N HIS A 31 -8.59 -10.36 -15.55
CA HIS A 31 -9.97 -10.21 -16.03
C HIS A 31 -10.54 -8.79 -15.88
N LEU A 32 -9.97 -7.98 -15.00
CA LEU A 32 -10.45 -6.65 -14.60
C LEU A 32 -9.40 -5.55 -14.81
N TYR A 33 -8.38 -5.82 -15.63
CA TYR A 33 -7.33 -4.85 -15.97
C TYR A 33 -7.07 -4.85 -17.48
N ASP A 34 -7.09 -3.67 -18.10
CA ASP A 34 -6.67 -3.46 -19.48
C ASP A 34 -5.18 -3.08 -19.50
N PRO A 35 -4.27 -3.98 -19.92
CA PRO A 35 -2.83 -3.71 -19.89
C PRO A 35 -2.39 -2.68 -20.93
N LYS A 36 -3.19 -2.40 -21.98
CA LYS A 36 -2.86 -1.41 -23.00
C LYS A 36 -3.18 0.00 -22.51
N LYS A 37 -4.36 0.18 -21.92
CA LYS A 37 -4.79 1.47 -21.36
C LYS A 37 -4.25 1.72 -19.95
N LYS A 38 -3.80 0.65 -19.29
CA LYS A 38 -3.45 0.61 -17.88
C LYS A 38 -4.61 1.04 -16.99
N THR A 39 -5.82 0.55 -17.27
CA THR A 39 -7.04 0.94 -16.56
C THR A 39 -7.78 -0.26 -16.00
N LEU A 40 -8.46 -0.09 -14.86
CA LEU A 40 -9.30 -1.11 -14.28
C LEU A 40 -10.66 -1.18 -14.98
N ILE A 41 -11.27 -2.35 -14.94
CA ILE A 41 -12.64 -2.63 -15.35
C ILE A 41 -13.40 -3.05 -14.10
N ARG A 42 -14.56 -2.45 -13.84
CA ARG A 42 -15.27 -2.58 -12.55
C ARG A 42 -15.96 -3.93 -12.34
N SER A 43 -16.39 -4.57 -13.43
CA SER A 43 -17.24 -5.77 -13.36
C SER A 43 -16.71 -6.88 -14.24
N ALA A 44 -16.94 -8.13 -13.85
CA ALA A 44 -16.87 -9.29 -14.74
C ALA A 44 -18.05 -10.22 -14.43
N TYR A 45 -18.43 -11.02 -15.42
CA TYR A 45 -19.58 -11.91 -15.35
C TYR A 45 -19.15 -13.35 -15.62
N ARG A 46 -19.99 -14.29 -15.20
CA ARG A 46 -19.80 -15.71 -15.51
C ARG A 46 -20.56 -16.04 -16.80
N GLY A 47 -19.85 -16.51 -17.81
CA GLY A 47 -20.42 -17.01 -19.06
C GLY A 47 -21.13 -18.36 -18.86
N GLU A 48 -21.90 -18.77 -19.87
CA GLU A 48 -22.66 -20.04 -19.85
C GLU A 48 -21.75 -21.27 -19.71
N ASP A 49 -20.55 -21.22 -20.27
CA ASP A 49 -19.50 -22.24 -20.17
C ASP A 49 -18.68 -22.14 -18.87
N GLY A 50 -19.02 -21.20 -17.99
CA GLY A 50 -18.29 -20.92 -16.77
C GLY A 50 -17.05 -20.04 -16.94
N SER A 51 -16.76 -19.55 -18.15
CA SER A 51 -15.68 -18.58 -18.39
C SER A 51 -15.98 -17.22 -17.75
N VAL A 52 -14.94 -16.40 -17.59
CA VAL A 52 -15.07 -15.01 -17.13
C VAL A 52 -15.21 -14.12 -18.35
N VAL A 53 -16.36 -13.45 -18.47
CA VAL A 53 -16.70 -12.61 -19.62
C VAL A 53 -16.95 -11.18 -19.20
N GLN A 54 -16.83 -10.27 -20.17
CA GLN A 54 -17.14 -8.85 -20.01
C GLN A 54 -18.47 -8.52 -20.69
N GLY A 55 -19.14 -7.46 -20.23
CA GLY A 55 -20.29 -6.90 -20.93
C GLY A 55 -19.89 -6.38 -22.32
N SER A 56 -20.86 -6.22 -23.22
CA SER A 56 -20.62 -5.66 -24.56
C SER A 56 -20.03 -4.25 -24.52
N GLN A 57 -20.31 -3.50 -23.44
CA GLN A 57 -19.61 -2.29 -23.06
C GLN A 57 -19.09 -2.45 -21.62
N PRO A 58 -17.80 -2.75 -21.43
CA PRO A 58 -17.19 -2.86 -20.11
C PRO A 58 -17.29 -1.53 -19.36
N ILE A 59 -17.52 -1.61 -18.05
CA ILE A 59 -17.61 -0.44 -17.17
C ILE A 59 -16.20 -0.10 -16.70
N ASP A 60 -15.73 1.11 -17.00
CA ASP A 60 -14.46 1.63 -16.52
C ASP A 60 -14.42 1.64 -14.98
N GLY A 61 -13.28 1.33 -14.40
CA GLY A 61 -13.06 1.45 -12.95
C GLY A 61 -13.23 2.89 -12.47
N VAL A 62 -13.79 3.04 -11.28
CA VAL A 62 -13.97 4.33 -10.57
C VAL A 62 -12.93 4.46 -9.47
N LEU A 63 -12.85 5.63 -8.81
CA LEU A 63 -11.83 5.90 -7.79
C LEU A 63 -11.70 4.79 -6.73
N GLU A 64 -12.84 4.26 -6.28
CA GLU A 64 -12.94 3.17 -5.31
C GLU A 64 -12.16 1.92 -5.76
N ASP A 65 -12.33 1.50 -7.01
CA ASP A 65 -11.67 0.31 -7.55
C ASP A 65 -10.14 0.44 -7.49
N TYR A 66 -9.63 1.65 -7.73
CA TYR A 66 -8.21 1.96 -7.64
C TYR A 66 -7.73 2.04 -6.20
N ALA A 67 -8.40 2.84 -5.37
CA ALA A 67 -7.97 3.10 -3.99
C ALA A 67 -7.87 1.80 -3.18
N PHE A 68 -8.90 0.95 -3.24
CA PHE A 68 -8.92 -0.30 -2.48
C PHE A 68 -8.02 -1.38 -3.09
N LEU A 69 -7.83 -1.42 -4.42
CA LEU A 69 -6.88 -2.36 -5.02
C LEU A 69 -5.43 -1.99 -4.70
N ILE A 70 -5.07 -0.70 -4.75
CA ILE A 70 -3.75 -0.22 -4.36
C ILE A 70 -3.48 -0.58 -2.90
N GLN A 71 -4.42 -0.31 -1.99
CA GLN A 71 -4.30 -0.72 -0.58
C GLN A 71 -4.05 -2.22 -0.45
N ALA A 72 -4.84 -3.04 -1.16
CA ALA A 72 -4.70 -4.48 -1.15
C ALA A 72 -3.35 -4.97 -1.69
N LEU A 73 -2.83 -4.36 -2.76
CA LEU A 73 -1.52 -4.70 -3.33
C LEU A 73 -0.38 -4.34 -2.38
N LEU A 74 -0.47 -3.22 -1.68
CA LEU A 74 0.49 -2.84 -0.64
C LEU A 74 0.45 -3.81 0.53
N ASP A 75 -0.74 -4.24 0.97
CA ASP A 75 -0.89 -5.22 2.05
C ASP A 75 -0.35 -6.60 1.65
N VAL A 76 -0.58 -7.03 0.40
CA VAL A 76 -0.02 -8.26 -0.15
C VAL A 76 1.50 -8.15 -0.22
N TYR A 77 2.05 -7.03 -0.69
CA TYR A 77 3.49 -6.78 -0.70
C TYR A 77 4.09 -6.92 0.70
N GLU A 78 3.51 -6.30 1.73
CA GLU A 78 4.07 -6.43 3.09
C GLU A 78 3.90 -7.84 3.70
N ALA A 79 3.00 -8.66 3.15
CA ALA A 79 2.82 -10.05 3.56
C ALA A 79 3.78 -11.02 2.84
N SER A 80 4.05 -10.79 1.55
CA SER A 80 4.83 -11.70 0.68
C SER A 80 6.22 -11.21 0.31
N PHE A 81 6.47 -9.90 0.39
CA PHE A 81 7.55 -9.16 -0.25
C PHE A 81 7.64 -9.35 -1.77
N ASP A 82 6.53 -9.69 -2.43
CA ASP A 82 6.46 -9.75 -3.90
C ASP A 82 6.45 -8.33 -4.48
N VAL A 83 7.60 -7.90 -4.97
CA VAL A 83 7.82 -6.57 -5.56
C VAL A 83 6.89 -6.30 -6.74
N SER A 84 6.41 -7.33 -7.45
CA SER A 84 5.48 -7.13 -8.56
C SER A 84 4.13 -6.53 -8.11
N CYS A 85 3.70 -6.82 -6.88
CA CYS A 85 2.51 -6.21 -6.28
C CYS A 85 2.74 -4.72 -6.02
N LEU A 86 3.91 -4.35 -5.46
CA LEU A 86 4.27 -2.95 -5.22
C LEU A 86 4.40 -2.15 -6.52
N MET A 87 5.04 -2.71 -7.55
CA MET A 87 5.15 -2.05 -8.86
C MET A 87 3.78 -1.85 -9.52
N TRP A 88 2.86 -2.79 -9.34
CA TRP A 88 1.51 -2.62 -9.86
C TRP A 88 0.70 -1.61 -9.04
N ALA A 89 0.88 -1.56 -7.72
CA ALA A 89 0.28 -0.54 -6.86
C ALA A 89 0.72 0.87 -7.28
N GLU A 90 2.01 1.05 -7.58
CA GLU A 90 2.54 2.30 -8.12
C GLU A 90 1.89 2.67 -9.47
N GLU A 91 1.85 1.74 -10.43
CA GLU A 91 1.25 1.99 -11.74
C GLU A 91 -0.23 2.39 -11.64
N LEU A 92 -0.97 1.75 -10.73
CA LEU A 92 -2.36 2.08 -10.47
C LEU A 92 -2.50 3.43 -9.75
N GLN A 93 -1.59 3.78 -8.82
CA GLN A 93 -1.60 5.09 -8.17
C GLN A 93 -1.34 6.22 -9.18
N ASP A 94 -0.34 6.07 -10.04
CA ASP A 94 -0.05 7.05 -11.09
C ASP A 94 -1.23 7.18 -12.07
N LYS A 95 -1.94 6.08 -12.35
CA LYS A 95 -3.17 6.11 -13.14
C LYS A 95 -4.33 6.77 -12.39
N GLN A 96 -4.49 6.50 -11.10
CA GLN A 96 -5.51 7.11 -10.25
C GLN A 96 -5.34 8.63 -10.23
N ASP A 97 -4.10 9.09 -10.08
CA ASP A 97 -3.71 10.50 -10.19
C ASP A 97 -4.10 11.10 -11.52
N GLN A 98 -3.82 10.41 -12.63
CA GLN A 98 -4.16 10.89 -13.97
C GLN A 98 -5.69 11.01 -14.19
N LEU A 99 -6.47 10.05 -13.68
CA LEU A 99 -7.90 9.94 -13.99
C LEU A 99 -8.78 10.79 -13.07
N PHE A 100 -8.41 10.88 -11.79
CA PHE A 100 -9.34 11.33 -10.75
C PHE A 100 -8.89 12.58 -10.00
N TRP A 101 -7.61 12.94 -10.03
CA TRP A 101 -7.12 14.10 -9.28
C TRP A 101 -7.70 15.41 -9.81
N ASP A 102 -8.23 16.23 -8.90
CA ASP A 102 -8.65 17.59 -9.17
C ASP A 102 -7.47 18.55 -9.03
N THR A 103 -7.00 19.12 -10.14
CA THR A 103 -5.89 20.09 -10.10
C THR A 103 -6.30 21.47 -9.59
N LYS A 104 -7.61 21.76 -9.50
CA LYS A 104 -8.13 23.06 -9.05
C LYS A 104 -8.35 23.06 -7.55
N ASP A 105 -9.19 22.14 -7.06
CA ASP A 105 -9.61 22.13 -5.66
C ASP A 105 -8.98 20.96 -4.86
N MET A 106 -8.03 20.23 -5.46
CA MET A 106 -7.31 19.08 -4.87
C MET A 106 -8.23 17.92 -4.46
N GLY A 107 -7.65 16.75 -4.16
CA GLY A 107 -8.41 15.54 -3.87
C GLY A 107 -8.93 14.84 -5.13
N TYR A 108 -9.52 13.67 -4.95
CA TYR A 108 -9.91 12.79 -6.05
C TYR A 108 -11.43 12.80 -6.27
N PHE A 109 -11.84 13.01 -7.52
CA PHE A 109 -13.21 12.78 -7.96
C PHE A 109 -13.52 11.29 -8.01
N LEU A 110 -14.77 10.93 -7.72
CA LEU A 110 -15.22 9.52 -7.77
C LEU A 110 -15.20 8.96 -9.19
N SER A 111 -15.51 9.79 -10.19
CA SER A 111 -15.54 9.39 -11.60
C SER A 111 -14.44 10.06 -12.43
N ASN A 112 -14.06 9.40 -13.53
CA ASN A 112 -13.02 9.86 -14.45
C ASN A 112 -13.48 11.03 -15.37
N GLY A 113 -14.74 11.45 -15.26
CA GLY A 113 -15.32 12.55 -16.03
C GLY A 113 -15.62 12.24 -17.50
N LYS A 114 -15.48 10.99 -17.96
CA LYS A 114 -15.78 10.58 -19.34
C LYS A 114 -17.20 10.05 -19.53
N ASP A 115 -17.85 9.66 -18.44
CA ASP A 115 -19.23 9.16 -18.47
C ASP A 115 -20.20 10.35 -18.63
N PRO A 116 -20.89 10.49 -19.78
CA PRO A 116 -21.80 11.60 -20.02
C PRO A 116 -23.07 11.54 -19.15
N THR A 117 -23.35 10.41 -18.49
CA THR A 117 -24.47 10.26 -17.56
C THR A 117 -24.17 10.87 -16.19
N VAL A 118 -22.90 11.13 -15.88
CA VAL A 118 -22.48 11.77 -14.62
C VAL A 118 -22.54 13.28 -14.78
N VAL A 119 -23.66 13.88 -14.36
CA VAL A 119 -23.91 15.33 -14.45
C VAL A 119 -22.96 16.13 -13.56
N LEU A 120 -22.64 15.62 -12.37
CA LEU A 120 -21.78 16.27 -11.39
C LEU A 120 -20.73 15.28 -10.88
N ARG A 121 -19.46 15.68 -10.94
CA ARG A 121 -18.36 14.92 -10.35
C ARG A 121 -18.24 15.28 -8.88
N LEU A 122 -18.45 14.29 -8.02
CA LEU A 122 -18.34 14.43 -6.57
C LEU A 122 -16.99 13.94 -6.07
N LYS A 123 -16.65 14.35 -4.85
CA LYS A 123 -15.59 13.78 -4.03
C LYS A 123 -16.28 13.33 -2.75
N ASP A 124 -16.01 12.10 -2.29
CA ASP A 124 -16.54 11.65 -1.01
C ASP A 124 -15.97 12.51 0.13
N ASP A 125 -16.80 12.88 1.10
CA ASP A 125 -16.44 13.70 2.25
C ASP A 125 -16.74 13.04 3.61
N GLN A 126 -17.03 11.73 3.59
CA GLN A 126 -17.35 10.95 4.77
C GLN A 126 -16.94 9.49 4.60
N ASP A 127 -16.29 8.93 5.62
CA ASP A 127 -16.13 7.49 5.81
C ASP A 127 -17.42 6.94 6.43
N GLY A 128 -18.05 5.99 5.74
CA GLY A 128 -19.31 5.36 6.14
C GLY A 128 -19.08 3.99 6.75
N ALA A 129 -19.95 3.02 6.39
CA ALA A 129 -19.69 1.62 6.69
C ALA A 129 -18.41 1.11 6.00
N GLU A 130 -18.10 1.69 4.85
CA GLU A 130 -16.84 1.54 4.13
C GLU A 130 -16.09 2.89 4.16
N PRO A 131 -14.75 2.89 4.28
CA PRO A 131 -13.99 4.11 4.17
C PRO A 131 -14.17 4.80 2.83
N SER A 132 -14.11 6.13 2.81
CA SER A 132 -14.14 6.87 1.56
C SER A 132 -12.89 6.58 0.73
N SER A 133 -13.04 6.64 -0.59
CA SER A 133 -11.91 6.34 -1.48
C SER A 133 -10.78 7.39 -1.35
N ASN A 134 -11.10 8.62 -0.96
CA ASN A 134 -10.11 9.65 -0.65
C ASN A 134 -9.34 9.33 0.64
N SER A 135 -10.00 8.85 1.69
CA SER A 135 -9.34 8.42 2.93
C SER A 135 -8.37 7.26 2.70
N VAL A 136 -8.79 6.25 1.94
CA VAL A 136 -7.92 5.12 1.58
C VAL A 136 -6.75 5.59 0.71
N SER A 137 -7.02 6.49 -0.24
CA SER A 137 -5.98 7.08 -1.10
C SER A 137 -4.93 7.84 -0.29
N LEU A 138 -5.32 8.54 0.79
CA LEU A 138 -4.36 9.20 1.66
C LEU A 138 -3.37 8.20 2.26
N ASN A 139 -3.87 7.09 2.82
CA ASN A 139 -3.00 6.04 3.36
C ASN A 139 -2.10 5.42 2.28
N ASN A 140 -2.62 5.18 1.08
CA ASN A 140 -1.85 4.63 -0.04
C ASN A 140 -0.70 5.57 -0.46
N LEU A 141 -0.99 6.86 -0.64
CA LEU A 141 0.00 7.86 -1.02
C LEU A 141 1.14 7.94 0.01
N VAL A 142 0.81 7.94 1.31
CA VAL A 142 1.83 7.98 2.36
C VAL A 142 2.68 6.71 2.33
N ARG A 143 2.07 5.52 2.26
CA ARG A 143 2.83 4.25 2.19
C ARG A 143 3.72 4.17 0.95
N LEU A 144 3.19 4.52 -0.22
CA LEU A 144 3.95 4.53 -1.48
C LEU A 144 5.09 5.55 -1.45
N SER A 145 4.88 6.72 -0.82
CA SER A 145 5.94 7.74 -0.70
C SER A 145 7.17 7.21 0.06
N VAL A 146 6.94 6.40 1.11
CA VAL A 146 8.00 5.74 1.88
C VAL A 146 8.61 4.59 1.08
N LEU A 147 7.79 3.66 0.60
CA LEU A 147 8.22 2.44 -0.11
C LEU A 147 9.02 2.72 -1.39
N LEU A 148 8.74 3.83 -2.05
CA LEU A 148 9.33 4.18 -3.35
C LEU A 148 10.25 5.41 -3.26
N GLN A 149 10.41 6.01 -2.07
CA GLN A 149 11.17 7.25 -1.87
C GLN A 149 10.73 8.37 -2.82
N ARG A 150 9.42 8.50 -3.04
CA ARG A 150 8.81 9.49 -3.96
C ARG A 150 8.16 10.62 -3.19
N ASP A 151 8.86 11.74 -3.05
CA ASP A 151 8.36 12.91 -2.32
C ASP A 151 7.11 13.52 -2.95
N GLU A 152 6.92 13.39 -4.28
CA GLU A 152 5.72 13.90 -4.95
C GLU A 152 4.44 13.22 -4.46
N LEU A 153 4.52 11.95 -4.04
CA LEU A 153 3.40 11.23 -3.45
C LEU A 153 3.09 11.73 -2.03
N ARG A 154 4.13 12.08 -1.26
CA ARG A 154 3.97 12.72 0.06
C ARG A 154 3.31 14.09 -0.06
N GLN A 155 3.79 14.93 -0.98
CA GLN A 155 3.18 16.23 -1.25
C GLN A 155 1.72 16.10 -1.73
N ARG A 156 1.40 15.04 -2.48
CA ARG A 156 0.02 14.71 -2.87
C ARG A 156 -0.84 14.37 -1.65
N ALA A 157 -0.31 13.54 -0.74
CA ALA A 157 -0.97 13.19 0.52
C ALA A 157 -1.26 14.44 1.38
N GLU A 158 -0.29 15.36 1.50
CA GLU A 158 -0.47 16.63 2.22
C GLU A 158 -1.58 17.49 1.61
N LYS A 159 -1.59 17.64 0.28
CA LYS A 159 -2.65 18.37 -0.43
C LYS A 159 -4.00 17.71 -0.21
N LEU A 160 -4.09 16.39 -0.33
CA LEU A 160 -5.32 15.64 -0.11
C LEU A 160 -5.84 15.84 1.32
N ALA A 161 -4.99 15.66 2.33
CA ALA A 161 -5.37 15.85 3.73
C ALA A 161 -5.86 17.28 4.01
N SER A 162 -5.27 18.29 3.36
CA SER A 162 -5.67 19.69 3.52
C SER A 162 -7.11 19.98 3.07
N VAL A 163 -7.59 19.31 2.02
CA VAL A 163 -8.98 19.45 1.52
C VAL A 163 -9.99 19.07 2.60
N TYR A 164 -9.66 18.06 3.40
CA TYR A 164 -10.55 17.52 4.44
C TYR A 164 -10.28 18.09 5.84
N GLY A 165 -9.31 19.01 5.98
CA GLY A 165 -8.89 19.57 7.26
C GLY A 165 -10.03 20.18 8.07
N GLN A 166 -10.87 21.02 7.44
CA GLN A 166 -12.01 21.63 8.12
C GLN A 166 -13.03 20.59 8.58
N ARG A 167 -13.29 19.56 7.78
CA ARG A 167 -14.22 18.47 8.13
C ARG A 167 -13.69 17.65 9.29
N MET A 168 -12.39 17.32 9.31
CA MET A 168 -11.75 16.62 10.42
C MET A 168 -11.79 17.43 11.73
N ILE A 169 -11.66 18.76 11.66
CA ILE A 169 -11.76 19.63 12.85
C ILE A 169 -13.20 19.67 13.39
N LEU A 170 -14.19 19.84 12.51
CA LEU A 170 -15.58 20.03 12.92
C LEU A 170 -16.29 18.70 13.26
N VAL A 171 -15.99 17.63 12.52
CA VAL A 171 -16.67 16.33 12.62
C VAL A 171 -15.66 15.18 12.39
N PRO A 172 -14.68 14.96 13.28
CA PRO A 172 -13.66 13.92 13.10
C PRO A 172 -14.24 12.51 12.97
N LEU A 173 -15.38 12.25 13.63
CA LEU A 173 -16.09 10.97 13.55
C LEU A 173 -16.64 10.65 12.15
N ALA A 174 -16.76 11.65 11.27
CA ALA A 174 -17.15 11.42 9.88
C ALA A 174 -15.99 10.95 9.01
N LEU A 175 -14.74 11.01 9.48
CA LEU A 175 -13.55 10.71 8.68
C LEU A 175 -12.48 9.89 9.44
N PRO A 176 -12.82 8.81 10.17
CA PRO A 176 -11.85 8.00 10.91
C PRO A 176 -10.67 7.49 10.08
N GLU A 177 -10.88 7.03 8.84
CA GLU A 177 -9.78 6.52 8.00
C GLU A 177 -8.89 7.66 7.50
N MET A 178 -9.47 8.82 7.17
CA MET A 178 -8.69 10.01 6.82
C MET A 178 -7.81 10.45 8.00
N VAL A 179 -8.36 10.41 9.22
CA VAL A 179 -7.60 10.74 10.45
C VAL A 179 -6.46 9.75 10.65
N CYS A 180 -6.67 8.45 10.44
CA CYS A 180 -5.59 7.46 10.46
C CYS A 180 -4.50 7.77 9.41
N GLY A 181 -4.89 8.14 8.19
CA GLY A 181 -3.96 8.57 7.14
C GLY A 181 -3.19 9.83 7.50
N LEU A 182 -3.84 10.81 8.12
CA LEU A 182 -3.20 12.03 8.62
C LEU A 182 -2.23 11.73 9.76
N MET A 183 -2.60 10.86 10.70
CA MET A 183 -1.70 10.42 11.78
C MET A 183 -0.45 9.75 11.22
N ARG A 184 -0.60 8.89 10.20
CA ARG A 184 0.54 8.30 9.49
C ARG A 184 1.42 9.36 8.82
N LEU A 185 0.81 10.33 8.13
CA LEU A 185 1.54 11.41 7.46
C LEU A 185 2.36 12.26 8.46
N GLN A 186 1.77 12.58 9.61
CA GLN A 186 2.38 13.37 10.68
C GLN A 186 3.45 12.59 11.47
N ALA A 187 3.31 11.26 11.60
CA ALA A 187 4.32 10.41 12.23
C ALA A 187 5.68 10.40 11.49
N GLY A 188 5.71 10.92 10.25
CA GLY A 188 6.88 10.90 9.39
C GLY A 188 7.09 9.53 8.75
N PRO A 189 8.02 9.42 7.78
CA PRO A 189 8.41 8.14 7.20
C PRO A 189 9.02 7.24 8.29
N GLN A 190 8.38 6.11 8.55
CA GLN A 190 8.87 5.06 9.44
C GLN A 190 9.02 3.78 8.64
N GLU A 191 10.24 3.28 8.54
CA GLU A 191 10.54 2.05 7.80
C GLU A 191 11.41 1.10 8.60
N VAL A 192 11.19 -0.20 8.39
CA VAL A 192 12.11 -1.24 8.85
C VAL A 192 12.57 -2.03 7.65
N VAL A 193 13.87 -1.99 7.37
CA VAL A 193 14.48 -2.80 6.31
C VAL A 193 15.10 -4.04 6.93
N ILE A 194 14.68 -5.22 6.47
CA ILE A 194 15.32 -6.48 6.80
C ILE A 194 16.27 -6.84 5.65
N ALA A 195 17.56 -6.87 5.92
CA ALA A 195 18.58 -7.32 4.98
C ALA A 195 18.92 -8.78 5.23
N GLY A 196 18.81 -9.61 4.21
CA GLY A 196 19.17 -11.02 4.26
C GLY A 196 18.28 -11.90 3.36
N PRO A 197 18.74 -13.09 2.96
CA PRO A 197 17.96 -13.98 2.09
C PRO A 197 16.59 -14.28 2.67
N ARG A 198 15.54 -14.25 1.84
CA ARG A 198 14.14 -14.48 2.26
C ARG A 198 13.97 -15.78 3.05
N ASP A 199 14.66 -16.83 2.63
CA ASP A 199 14.51 -18.16 3.21
C ASP A 199 15.40 -18.44 4.42
N ASP A 200 16.31 -17.52 4.74
CA ASP A 200 17.18 -17.63 5.90
C ASP A 200 16.38 -17.64 7.22
N PRO A 201 16.68 -18.54 8.17
CA PRO A 201 16.00 -18.61 9.45
C PRO A 201 16.05 -17.31 10.26
N GLY A 202 17.17 -16.58 10.23
CA GLY A 202 17.33 -15.30 10.92
C GLY A 202 16.49 -14.19 10.29
N THR A 203 16.37 -14.16 8.96
CA THR A 203 15.45 -13.25 8.26
C THR A 203 14.00 -13.51 8.69
N LYS A 204 13.60 -14.79 8.73
CA LYS A 204 12.26 -15.21 9.17
C LYS A 204 12.01 -14.85 10.64
N GLU A 205 13.02 -14.97 11.50
CA GLU A 205 12.94 -14.60 12.92
C GLU A 205 12.72 -13.08 13.10
N LEU A 206 13.50 -12.25 12.41
CA LEU A 206 13.35 -10.78 12.45
C LEU A 206 11.98 -10.34 11.91
N LEU A 207 11.53 -10.92 10.80
CA LEU A 207 10.20 -10.67 10.25
C LEU A 207 9.10 -11.11 11.22
N SER A 208 9.25 -12.26 11.87
CA SER A 208 8.29 -12.72 12.88
C SER A 208 8.22 -11.76 14.07
N CYS A 209 9.37 -11.17 14.48
CA CYS A 209 9.39 -10.15 15.52
C CYS A 209 8.54 -8.92 15.15
N LEU A 210 8.70 -8.39 13.94
CA LEU A 210 7.89 -7.26 13.45
C LEU A 210 6.39 -7.57 13.44
N ARG A 211 6.02 -8.78 12.99
CA ARG A 211 4.62 -9.20 12.84
C ARG A 211 3.87 -9.38 14.16
N ARG A 212 4.59 -9.55 15.28
CA ARG A 212 4.00 -9.68 16.63
C ARG A 212 3.66 -8.34 17.26
N HIS A 213 4.18 -7.24 16.72
CA HIS A 213 3.98 -5.90 17.25
C HIS A 213 2.94 -5.14 16.44
N PHE A 214 2.13 -4.34 17.12
CA PHE A 214 1.23 -3.40 16.45
C PHE A 214 2.02 -2.15 16.05
N LEU A 215 2.46 -2.12 14.79
CA LEU A 215 3.26 -1.03 14.22
C LEU A 215 2.48 -0.31 13.12
N PRO A 216 1.46 0.51 13.47
CA PRO A 216 0.48 1.00 12.51
C PRO A 216 1.08 1.87 11.42
N PHE A 217 2.20 2.57 11.68
CA PHE A 217 2.79 3.52 10.73
C PHE A 217 4.07 3.03 10.07
N VAL A 218 4.59 1.87 10.47
CA VAL A 218 5.81 1.29 9.92
C VAL A 218 5.53 0.59 8.61
N THR A 219 6.37 0.86 7.62
CA THR A 219 6.45 0.08 6.39
C THR A 219 7.67 -0.83 6.42
N VAL A 220 7.54 -2.07 5.96
CA VAL A 220 8.62 -3.07 5.99
C VAL A 220 9.12 -3.33 4.58
N ILE A 221 10.43 -3.30 4.39
CA ILE A 221 11.11 -3.64 3.13
C ILE A 221 12.01 -4.85 3.40
N LEU A 222 12.01 -5.81 2.47
CA LEU A 222 12.97 -6.92 2.49
C LEU A 222 14.03 -6.68 1.42
N ALA A 223 15.26 -6.41 1.86
CA ALA A 223 16.46 -6.43 1.04
C ALA A 223 17.01 -7.87 0.99
N ASP A 224 16.35 -8.70 0.17
CA ASP A 224 16.56 -10.15 0.05
C ASP A 224 17.91 -10.57 -0.56
N GLN A 225 18.77 -9.61 -0.90
CA GLN A 225 20.06 -9.80 -1.55
C GLN A 225 19.96 -10.44 -2.96
N ASP A 226 18.76 -10.48 -3.56
CA ASP A 226 18.60 -10.87 -4.95
C ASP A 226 19.09 -9.74 -5.88
N PRO A 227 20.12 -9.97 -6.71
CA PRO A 227 20.63 -8.96 -7.63
C PRO A 227 19.58 -8.44 -8.62
N GLU A 228 18.56 -9.25 -8.93
CA GLU A 228 17.47 -8.94 -9.86
C GLU A 228 16.26 -8.29 -9.17
N ASN A 229 16.32 -8.07 -7.86
CA ASN A 229 15.25 -7.39 -7.12
C ASN A 229 14.99 -6.00 -7.74
N PRO A 230 13.77 -5.73 -8.26
CA PRO A 230 13.50 -4.47 -8.94
C PRO A 230 13.73 -3.24 -8.08
N LEU A 231 13.60 -3.36 -6.75
CA LEU A 231 13.80 -2.24 -5.82
C LEU A 231 15.24 -1.71 -5.82
N ARG A 232 16.24 -2.51 -6.19
CA ARG A 232 17.64 -2.07 -6.30
C ARG A 232 17.82 -0.90 -7.27
N LYS A 233 17.03 -0.87 -8.35
CA LYS A 233 17.06 0.21 -9.34
C LYS A 233 16.16 1.39 -8.98
N ARG A 234 15.32 1.23 -7.94
CA ARG A 234 14.29 2.20 -7.56
C ARG A 234 14.67 2.99 -6.32
N LEU A 235 15.35 2.38 -5.36
CA LEU A 235 15.68 2.98 -4.06
C LEU A 235 17.18 3.27 -3.98
N GLU A 236 17.54 4.52 -3.70
CA GLU A 236 18.94 5.01 -3.79
C GLU A 236 19.89 4.24 -2.85
N ASN A 237 19.43 3.93 -1.64
CA ASN A 237 20.23 3.28 -0.61
C ASN A 237 19.98 1.78 -0.45
N PHE A 238 19.29 1.14 -1.42
CA PHE A 238 18.94 -0.28 -1.29
C PHE A 238 20.17 -1.17 -1.05
N ASP A 239 21.25 -0.90 -1.79
CA ASP A 239 22.50 -1.65 -1.72
C ASP A 239 23.30 -1.37 -0.43
N GLY A 240 22.94 -0.32 0.31
CA GLY A 240 23.50 -0.05 1.64
C GLY A 240 22.95 -1.00 2.72
N TYR A 241 21.78 -1.61 2.48
CA TYR A 241 21.17 -2.55 3.42
C TYR A 241 21.76 -3.95 3.25
N THR A 242 22.75 -4.27 4.10
CA THR A 242 23.53 -5.50 4.02
C THR A 242 23.42 -6.33 5.29
N CYS A 243 23.76 -7.62 5.18
CA CYS A 243 23.96 -8.48 6.34
C CYS A 243 25.12 -7.97 7.21
N VAL A 244 24.99 -8.08 8.52
CA VAL A 244 26.04 -7.68 9.49
C VAL A 244 26.75 -8.93 9.97
N ASP A 245 28.07 -8.99 9.80
CA ASP A 245 28.90 -10.17 10.11
C ASP A 245 28.35 -11.48 9.48
N GLY A 246 27.80 -11.37 8.27
CA GLY A 246 27.20 -12.49 7.54
C GLY A 246 25.82 -12.93 8.06
N LYS A 247 25.22 -12.22 9.02
CA LYS A 247 23.89 -12.51 9.57
C LYS A 247 22.84 -11.53 9.03
N PRO A 248 21.57 -11.95 8.85
CA PRO A 248 20.48 -11.03 8.57
C PRO A 248 20.40 -9.91 9.60
N ALA A 249 20.06 -8.72 9.14
CA ALA A 249 20.05 -7.52 9.96
C ALA A 249 18.78 -6.70 9.74
N ALA A 250 18.27 -6.10 10.81
CA ALA A 250 17.17 -5.15 10.77
C ALA A 250 17.70 -3.72 10.93
N TYR A 251 17.30 -2.84 10.01
CA TYR A 251 17.57 -1.41 10.02
C TYR A 251 16.26 -0.71 10.35
N VAL A 252 16.18 -0.06 11.51
CA VAL A 252 14.99 0.69 11.94
C VAL A 252 15.24 2.15 11.63
N CYS A 253 14.49 2.70 10.66
CA CYS A 253 14.71 4.03 10.13
C CYS A 253 13.50 4.94 10.39
N GLN A 254 13.78 6.20 10.69
CA GLN A 254 12.81 7.26 10.88
C GLN A 254 13.36 8.54 10.26
N ASP A 255 12.53 9.27 9.51
CA ASP A 255 12.93 10.53 8.88
C ASP A 255 14.23 10.39 8.05
N PHE A 256 14.32 9.27 7.32
CA PHE A 256 15.46 8.87 6.48
C PHE A 256 16.78 8.64 7.22
N GLN A 257 16.73 8.46 8.55
CA GLN A 257 17.87 8.11 9.38
C GLN A 257 17.65 6.76 10.07
N CYS A 258 18.63 5.87 9.96
CA CYS A 258 18.56 4.54 10.58
C CYS A 258 19.36 4.48 11.87
N ALA A 259 18.83 3.77 12.87
CA ALA A 259 19.62 3.32 14.01
C ALA A 259 20.68 2.29 13.59
N MET A 260 21.61 1.97 14.49
CA MET A 260 22.58 0.89 14.26
C MET A 260 21.84 -0.44 14.00
N PRO A 261 22.21 -1.19 12.95
CA PRO A 261 21.51 -2.42 12.59
C PRO A 261 21.63 -3.48 13.68
N VAL A 262 20.56 -4.26 13.85
CA VAL A 262 20.49 -5.33 14.84
C VAL A 262 20.24 -6.68 14.18
N THR A 263 20.90 -7.73 14.69
CA THR A 263 20.88 -9.07 14.08
C THR A 263 20.08 -10.10 14.88
N THR A 264 19.37 -9.68 15.92
CA THR A 264 18.56 -10.58 16.77
C THR A 264 17.17 -10.00 17.02
N ALA A 265 16.17 -10.88 17.13
CA ALA A 265 14.79 -10.49 17.41
C ALA A 265 14.65 -9.70 18.72
N ALA A 266 15.37 -10.08 19.77
CA ALA A 266 15.33 -9.40 21.07
C ALA A 266 15.85 -7.95 21.00
N LYS A 267 16.92 -7.71 20.23
CA LYS A 267 17.43 -6.34 20.02
C LYS A 267 16.49 -5.51 19.16
N LEU A 268 15.88 -6.12 18.14
CA LEU A 268 14.87 -5.48 17.32
C LEU A 268 13.64 -5.09 18.15
N GLU A 269 13.13 -5.99 18.99
CA GLU A 269 12.02 -5.74 19.91
C GLU A 269 12.30 -4.57 20.87
N ALA A 270 13.51 -4.48 21.40
CA ALA A 270 13.93 -3.35 22.23
C ALA A 270 13.92 -2.02 21.45
N LEU A 271 14.34 -2.00 20.17
CA LEU A 271 14.30 -0.80 19.34
C LEU A 271 12.86 -0.37 18.98
N LEU A 272 11.96 -1.33 18.79
CA LEU A 272 10.57 -1.06 18.43
C LEU A 272 9.78 -0.47 19.61
N THR A 273 10.08 -0.91 20.84
CA THR A 273 9.38 -0.50 22.06
C THR A 273 9.96 0.76 22.71
N ALA A 274 11.23 1.07 22.47
CA ALA A 274 11.90 2.24 23.05
C ALA A 274 11.35 3.61 22.58
N LYS A 275 10.50 3.64 21.54
CA LYS A 275 9.88 4.87 21.02
C LYS A 275 8.54 5.23 21.67
N GLU A 276 8.03 4.41 22.59
CA GLU A 276 6.73 4.65 23.26
C GLU A 276 6.82 5.49 24.56
N THR A 277 8.00 6.05 24.88
CA THR A 277 8.24 6.97 26.03
C THR A 277 8.70 8.34 25.57
#